data_AF-A0A6C0CHS7-F1
#
_entry.id   AF-A0A6C0CHS7-F1
#
_cell.length_a   1.000
_cell.length_b   1.000
_cell.length_c   1.000
_cell.angle_alpha   90.00
_cell.angle_beta   90.00
_cell.angle_gamma   90.00
#
_symmetry.space_group_name_H-M   'P 1'
#
loop_
_entity.id
_entity.type
_entity.pdbx_description
1 polymer ?
#
loop_
_entity_poly.entity_id
_entity_poly.type
_entity_poly.pdbx_seq_one_letter_code
_entity_poly.pdbx_strand_id
1 'polypeptide(L)'
;MNLSKFNNSSFLIKIFALLVVAIIINCLGVFKKWKKSKLWVKSFFILILFLLFYIMFHIPNYKENFGNPSSCTYYYMTNCGHCKRFTPEWDSFAQSYNGPIKLKKLEMNDAGSDLEKYNIKGFPTVLLVDEQGETKEYDGPRTSDGLNNFFLSLGN
;
A
#
# COMPACT_ATOMS: atom_id res chain seq x y z
N MET A 1 67.50 5.00 13.43
CA MET A 1 67.19 4.45 12.09
C MET A 1 65.69 4.24 11.99
N ASN A 2 65.05 5.10 11.18
CA ASN A 2 63.71 5.04 10.58
C ASN A 2 62.63 4.11 11.18
N LEU A 3 61.60 4.73 11.76
CA LEU A 3 60.21 4.24 11.73
C LEU A 3 59.26 5.33 11.21
N SER A 4 59.71 6.11 10.23
CA SER A 4 58.84 6.98 9.42
C SER A 4 58.84 6.45 7.99
N LYS A 5 57.73 5.77 7.65
CA LYS A 5 57.19 5.47 6.31
C LYS A 5 56.66 4.04 6.31
N PHE A 6 55.36 3.89 6.55
CA PHE A 6 54.50 3.29 5.54
C PHE A 6 53.10 3.85 5.75
N ASN A 7 52.88 4.99 5.09
CA ASN A 7 51.59 5.63 4.96
C ASN A 7 50.68 4.71 4.12
N ASN A 8 50.04 3.75 4.79
CA ASN A 8 49.13 2.75 4.18
C ASN A 8 47.80 3.36 3.70
N SER A 9 47.61 4.67 3.84
CA SER A 9 46.49 5.40 3.23
C SER A 9 46.60 5.45 1.70
N SER A 10 47.81 5.58 1.15
CA SER A 10 47.98 5.72 -0.32
C SER A 10 47.63 4.44 -1.09
N PHE A 11 47.88 3.26 -0.51
CA PHE A 11 47.61 1.99 -1.20
C PHE A 11 46.11 1.64 -1.21
N LEU A 12 45.43 1.83 -0.08
CA LEU A 12 43.98 1.62 0.02
C LEU A 12 43.20 2.64 -0.83
N ILE A 13 43.63 3.90 -0.86
CA ILE A 13 43.04 4.92 -1.74
C ILE A 13 43.23 4.55 -3.23
N LYS A 14 44.39 4.01 -3.61
CA LYS A 14 44.63 3.52 -4.98
C LYS A 14 43.76 2.32 -5.33
N ILE A 15 43.57 1.37 -4.41
CA ILE A 15 42.68 0.22 -4.63
C ILE A 15 41.23 0.66 -4.76
N PHE A 16 40.76 1.57 -3.89
CA PHE A 16 39.39 2.09 -3.96
C PHE A 16 39.17 2.89 -5.24
N ALA A 17 40.15 3.72 -5.65
CA ALA A 17 40.12 4.43 -6.92
C ALA A 17 40.10 3.47 -8.12
N LEU A 18 40.87 2.39 -8.11
CA LEU A 18 40.86 1.37 -9.16
C LEU A 18 39.53 0.62 -9.22
N LEU A 19 38.91 0.31 -8.08
CA LEU A 19 37.59 -0.32 -8.01
C LEU A 19 36.49 0.61 -8.52
N VAL A 20 36.51 1.89 -8.12
CA VAL A 20 35.56 2.90 -8.60
C VAL A 20 35.73 3.11 -10.11
N VAL A 21 36.96 3.20 -10.60
CA VAL A 21 37.26 3.30 -12.04
C VAL A 21 36.80 2.03 -12.78
N ALA A 22 37.00 0.83 -12.23
CA ALA A 22 36.51 -0.41 -12.82
C ALA A 22 34.97 -0.46 -12.88
N ILE A 23 34.28 0.00 -11.82
CA ILE A 23 32.81 0.13 -11.78
C ILE A 23 32.33 1.15 -12.82
N ILE A 24 32.99 2.31 -12.92
CA ILE A 24 32.67 3.34 -13.93
C ILE A 24 32.92 2.80 -15.34
N ILE A 25 34.01 2.09 -15.58
CA ILE A 25 34.31 1.46 -16.89
C ILE A 25 33.27 0.39 -17.23
N ASN A 26 32.84 -0.42 -16.25
CA ASN A 26 31.81 -1.43 -16.44
C ASN A 26 30.43 -0.78 -16.71
N CYS A 27 30.10 0.30 -15.99
CA CYS A 27 28.92 1.15 -16.23
C CYS A 27 28.96 1.83 -17.61
N LEU A 28 30.12 2.33 -18.05
CA LEU A 28 30.31 2.91 -19.38
C LEU A 28 30.17 1.84 -20.47
N GLY A 29 30.63 0.61 -20.22
CA GLY A 29 30.44 -0.55 -21.11
C GLY A 29 28.97 -0.92 -21.30
N VAL A 30 28.21 -0.94 -20.20
CA VAL A 30 26.75 -1.12 -20.20
C VAL A 30 26.05 0.01 -20.96
N PHE A 31 26.46 1.27 -20.73
CA PHE A 31 25.94 2.44 -21.45
C PHE A 31 26.23 2.41 -22.96
N LYS A 32 27.43 1.97 -23.35
CA LYS A 32 27.84 1.93 -24.76
C LYS A 32 27.08 0.84 -25.53
N LYS A 33 26.81 -0.30 -24.89
CA LYS A 33 25.97 -1.37 -25.44
C LYS A 33 24.50 -0.93 -25.57
N TRP A 34 24.01 -0.13 -24.62
CA TRP A 34 22.67 0.45 -24.64
C TRP A 34 22.47 1.48 -25.78
N LYS A 35 23.47 2.31 -26.08
CA LYS A 35 23.39 3.30 -27.19
C LYS A 35 23.30 2.64 -28.57
N LYS A 36 23.95 1.48 -28.76
CA LYS A 36 23.97 0.66 -29.99
C LYS A 36 22.80 -0.35 -30.09
N SER A 37 21.97 -0.45 -29.05
CA SER A 37 20.83 -1.36 -29.05
C SER A 37 19.77 -0.92 -30.06
N LYS A 38 19.10 -1.89 -30.70
CA LYS A 38 18.01 -1.62 -31.65
C LYS A 38 16.91 -0.82 -30.95
N LEU A 39 16.27 0.08 -31.69
CA LEU A 39 15.20 0.96 -31.17
C LEU A 39 14.13 0.19 -30.38
N TRP A 40 13.81 -1.03 -30.80
CA TRP A 40 12.87 -1.90 -30.13
C TRP A 40 13.32 -2.37 -28.73
N VAL A 41 14.63 -2.50 -28.48
CA VAL A 41 15.17 -2.83 -27.15
C VAL A 41 14.99 -1.67 -26.17
N LYS A 42 15.15 -0.43 -26.65
CA LYS A 42 14.87 0.78 -25.86
C LYS A 42 13.37 0.93 -25.61
N SER A 43 12.55 0.67 -26.62
CA SER A 43 11.10 0.68 -26.51
C SER A 43 10.59 -0.39 -25.53
N PHE A 44 11.18 -1.59 -25.54
CA PHE A 44 10.86 -2.66 -24.60
C PHE A 44 11.20 -2.28 -23.15
N PHE A 45 12.36 -1.64 -22.94
CA PHE A 45 12.75 -1.13 -21.62
C PHE A 45 11.82 -0.03 -21.12
N ILE A 46 11.42 0.90 -22.00
CA ILE A 46 10.46 1.96 -21.67
C ILE A 46 9.08 1.36 -21.35
N LEU A 47 8.64 0.36 -22.12
CA LEU A 47 7.38 -0.34 -21.87
C LEU A 47 7.40 -1.11 -20.56
N ILE A 48 8.51 -1.79 -20.23
CA ILE A 48 8.72 -2.45 -18.94
C ILE A 48 8.68 -1.44 -17.81
N LEU A 49 9.39 -0.31 -17.94
CA LEU A 49 9.36 0.75 -16.92
C LEU A 49 7.96 1.32 -16.74
N PHE A 50 7.22 1.49 -17.83
CA PHE A 50 5.84 1.97 -17.80
C PHE A 50 4.90 0.94 -17.16
N LEU A 51 5.07 -0.35 -17.45
CA LEU A 51 4.35 -1.45 -16.80
C LEU A 51 4.67 -1.52 -15.31
N LEU A 52 5.95 -1.43 -14.92
CA LEU A 52 6.36 -1.44 -13.52
C LEU A 52 5.82 -0.22 -12.77
N PHE A 53 5.84 0.96 -13.40
CA PHE A 53 5.26 2.17 -12.83
C PHE A 53 3.74 2.06 -12.70
N TYR A 54 3.05 1.52 -13.71
CA TYR A 54 1.62 1.24 -13.65
C TYR A 54 1.29 0.28 -12.52
N ILE A 55 2.05 -0.82 -12.40
CA ILE A 55 1.90 -1.80 -11.31
C ILE A 55 2.13 -1.12 -9.94
N MET A 56 3.19 -0.33 -9.78
CA MET A 56 3.46 0.37 -8.52
C MET A 56 2.36 1.38 -8.14
N PHE A 57 1.74 2.03 -9.13
CA PHE A 57 0.62 2.95 -8.92
C PHE A 57 -0.70 2.22 -8.64
N HIS A 58 -0.88 1.01 -9.18
CA HIS A 58 -2.13 0.25 -9.05
C HIS A 58 -2.10 -0.89 -8.02
N ILE A 59 -0.95 -1.20 -7.41
CA ILE A 59 -0.92 -2.13 -6.28
C ILE A 59 -1.61 -1.43 -5.09
N PRO A 60 -2.76 -1.93 -4.62
CA PRO A 60 -3.33 -1.46 -3.37
C PRO A 60 -2.37 -1.80 -2.22
N ASN A 61 -2.33 -0.95 -1.19
CA ASN A 61 -1.54 -1.20 0.01
C ASN A 61 -2.07 -2.47 0.70
N TYR A 62 -1.46 -3.62 0.41
CA TYR A 62 -1.74 -4.86 1.12
C TYR A 62 -1.09 -4.76 2.50
N LYS A 63 -1.92 -4.56 3.53
CA LYS A 63 -1.46 -4.70 4.91
C LYS A 63 -1.30 -6.18 5.21
N GLU A 64 -0.07 -6.69 5.10
CA GLU A 64 0.25 -8.11 5.37
C GLU A 64 -0.05 -8.53 6.82
N ASN A 65 -0.30 -7.57 7.72
CA ASN A 65 -0.42 -7.77 9.16
C ASN A 65 -1.84 -7.55 9.72
N PHE A 66 -2.89 -7.50 8.89
CA PHE A 66 -4.24 -7.34 9.42
C PHE A 66 -4.68 -8.61 10.16
N GLY A 67 -4.88 -8.50 11.48
CA GLY A 67 -5.29 -9.58 12.36
C GLY A 67 -6.81 -9.76 12.45
N ASN A 68 -7.26 -10.30 13.59
CA ASN A 68 -8.67 -10.50 13.85
C ASN A 68 -9.36 -9.14 14.07
N PRO A 69 -10.39 -8.79 13.28
CA PRO A 69 -11.10 -7.52 13.43
C PRO A 69 -11.78 -7.43 14.79
N SER A 70 -11.57 -6.33 15.50
CA SER A 70 -12.25 -6.02 16.77
C SER A 70 -13.48 -5.14 16.56
N SER A 71 -13.46 -4.28 15.55
CA SER A 71 -14.58 -3.40 15.19
C SER A 71 -14.66 -3.15 13.69
N CYS A 72 -15.88 -2.86 13.23
CA CYS A 72 -16.16 -2.44 11.86
C CYS A 72 -17.07 -1.22 11.88
N THR A 73 -16.63 -0.15 11.25
CA THR A 73 -17.33 1.13 11.25
C THR A 73 -17.72 1.52 9.83
N TYR A 74 -19.01 1.77 9.62
CA TYR A 74 -19.55 2.41 8.43
C TYR A 74 -19.55 3.92 8.60
N TYR A 75 -18.70 4.61 7.84
CA TYR A 75 -18.65 6.06 7.76
C TYR A 75 -19.54 6.56 6.61
N TYR A 76 -20.45 7.48 6.92
CA TYR A 76 -21.41 8.05 5.96
C TYR A 76 -21.54 9.56 6.09
N MET A 77 -22.16 10.20 5.09
CA MET A 77 -22.44 11.63 5.09
C MET A 77 -23.91 11.89 4.77
N THR A 78 -24.48 12.89 5.42
CA THR A 78 -25.81 13.42 5.08
C THR A 78 -25.85 13.93 3.64
N ASN A 79 -26.93 13.64 2.90
CA ASN A 79 -27.09 13.99 1.48
C ASN A 79 -26.12 13.35 0.47
N CYS A 80 -25.47 12.25 0.82
CA CYS A 80 -24.68 11.45 -0.10
C CYS A 80 -25.56 10.43 -0.87
N GLY A 81 -25.65 10.56 -2.20
CA GLY A 81 -26.50 9.69 -3.04
C GLY A 81 -26.13 8.20 -2.97
N HIS A 82 -24.82 7.89 -2.91
CA HIS A 82 -24.32 6.53 -2.75
C HIS A 82 -24.63 5.97 -1.35
N CYS A 83 -24.56 6.81 -0.31
CA CYS A 83 -24.84 6.45 1.06
C CYS A 83 -26.33 6.16 1.27
N LYS A 84 -27.23 6.92 0.64
CA LYS A 84 -28.68 6.66 0.69
C LYS A 84 -29.06 5.24 0.23
N ARG A 85 -28.33 4.69 -0.75
CA ARG A 85 -28.55 3.32 -1.24
C ARG A 85 -27.95 2.26 -0.33
N PHE A 86 -26.77 2.52 0.23
CA PHE A 86 -26.06 1.53 1.05
C PHE A 86 -26.52 1.48 2.51
N THR A 87 -27.00 2.59 3.05
CA THR A 87 -27.49 2.67 4.44
C THR A 87 -28.50 1.58 4.81
N PRO A 88 -29.57 1.31 4.03
CA PRO A 88 -30.51 0.24 4.38
C PRO A 88 -29.86 -1.16 4.35
N GLU A 89 -28.92 -1.41 3.44
CA GLU A 89 -28.18 -2.68 3.35
C GLU A 89 -27.31 -2.89 4.58
N TRP A 90 -26.61 -1.83 5.02
CA TRP A 90 -25.82 -1.84 6.25
C TRP A 90 -26.69 -2.08 7.48
N ASP A 91 -27.84 -1.38 7.59
CA ASP A 91 -28.72 -1.51 8.74
C ASP A 91 -29.32 -2.93 8.82
N SER A 92 -29.68 -3.54 7.68
CA SER A 92 -30.13 -4.94 7.59
C SER A 92 -29.04 -5.93 8.01
N PHE A 93 -27.81 -5.74 7.52
CA PHE A 93 -26.65 -6.52 7.94
C PHE A 93 -26.39 -6.39 9.45
N ALA A 94 -26.36 -5.16 9.96
CA ALA A 94 -26.06 -4.91 11.36
C ALA A 94 -27.11 -5.50 12.32
N GLN A 95 -28.38 -5.57 11.90
CA GLN A 95 -29.45 -6.21 12.68
C GLN A 95 -29.35 -7.73 12.70
N SER A 96 -28.88 -8.36 11.61
CA SER A 96 -28.75 -9.81 11.50
C SER A 96 -27.43 -10.35 12.05
N TYR A 97 -26.42 -9.49 12.20
CA TYR A 97 -25.09 -9.85 12.68
C TYR A 97 -25.07 -10.13 14.18
N ASN A 98 -24.62 -11.33 14.55
CA ASN A 98 -24.50 -11.80 15.95
C ASN A 98 -23.07 -12.23 16.32
N GLY A 99 -22.06 -11.81 15.54
CA GLY A 99 -20.67 -12.17 15.78
C GLY A 99 -19.95 -11.25 16.77
N PRO A 100 -18.67 -11.52 17.06
CA PRO A 100 -17.89 -10.80 18.07
C PRO A 100 -17.45 -9.37 17.66
N ILE A 101 -17.53 -9.05 16.37
CA ILE A 101 -16.99 -7.78 15.83
C ILE A 101 -17.97 -6.65 16.13
N LYS A 102 -17.50 -5.58 16.79
CA LYS A 102 -18.36 -4.44 17.13
C LYS A 102 -18.70 -3.63 15.88
N LEU A 103 -19.97 -3.61 15.49
CA LEU A 103 -20.45 -2.80 14.37
C LEU A 103 -20.79 -1.37 14.82
N LYS A 104 -20.35 -0.38 14.04
CA LYS A 104 -20.64 1.04 14.27
C LYS A 104 -21.07 1.71 12.98
N LYS A 105 -21.91 2.74 13.11
CA LYS A 105 -22.32 3.62 12.01
C LYS A 105 -22.08 5.05 12.48
N LEU A 106 -21.22 5.78 11.78
CA LEU A 106 -20.81 7.14 12.15
C LEU A 106 -21.03 8.10 10.99
N GLU A 107 -21.66 9.23 11.28
CA GLU A 107 -21.78 10.34 10.34
C GLU A 107 -20.48 11.13 10.30
N MET A 108 -20.17 11.74 9.17
CA MET A 108 -18.96 12.54 8.95
C MET A 108 -18.71 13.56 10.06
N ASN A 109 -19.74 14.28 10.52
CA ASN A 109 -19.62 15.30 11.56
C ASN A 109 -19.41 14.71 12.96
N ASP A 110 -19.87 13.47 13.19
CA ASP A 110 -19.73 12.75 14.46
C ASP A 110 -18.43 11.92 14.53
N ALA A 111 -17.80 11.67 13.38
CA ALA A 111 -16.59 10.85 13.28
C ALA A 111 -15.35 11.53 13.89
N GLY A 112 -15.33 12.86 14.03
CA GLY A 112 -14.25 13.59 14.68
C GLY A 112 -12.85 13.28 14.10
N SER A 113 -11.91 12.89 14.96
CA SER A 113 -10.53 12.59 14.58
C SER A 113 -10.35 11.27 13.82
N ASP A 114 -11.37 10.40 13.76
CA ASP A 114 -11.29 9.14 13.01
C ASP A 114 -11.04 9.37 11.52
N LEU A 115 -11.63 10.44 10.95
CA LEU A 115 -11.49 10.75 9.53
C LEU A 115 -10.03 11.02 9.15
N GLU A 116 -9.32 11.78 9.98
CA GLU A 116 -7.90 12.07 9.78
C GLU A 116 -7.04 10.85 10.12
N LYS A 117 -7.28 10.22 11.28
CA LYS A 117 -6.52 9.07 11.77
C LYS A 117 -6.50 7.92 10.77
N TYR A 118 -7.65 7.62 10.18
CA TYR A 118 -7.79 6.52 9.22
C TYR A 118 -7.79 6.98 7.77
N ASN A 119 -7.48 8.27 7.52
CA ASN A 119 -7.37 8.85 6.18
C ASN A 119 -8.64 8.60 5.32
N ILE A 120 -9.81 8.76 5.93
CA ILE A 120 -11.12 8.58 5.28
C ILE A 120 -11.43 9.83 4.47
N LYS A 121 -11.31 9.72 3.14
CA LYS A 121 -11.50 10.83 2.19
C LYS A 121 -12.77 10.74 1.36
N GLY A 122 -13.48 9.61 1.43
CA GLY A 122 -14.65 9.31 0.62
C GLY A 122 -15.76 8.66 1.44
N PHE A 123 -16.98 8.80 0.95
CA PHE A 123 -18.17 8.18 1.55
C PHE A 123 -18.99 7.52 0.44
N PRO A 124 -19.60 6.35 0.69
CA PRO A 124 -19.52 5.53 1.90
C PRO A 124 -18.23 4.71 2.01
N THR A 125 -17.62 4.68 3.19
CA THR A 125 -16.46 3.84 3.52
C THR A 125 -16.78 2.92 4.69
N VAL A 126 -16.40 1.64 4.58
CA VAL A 126 -16.55 0.64 5.63
C VAL A 126 -15.16 0.19 6.04
N LEU A 127 -14.77 0.47 7.27
CA LEU A 127 -13.42 0.24 7.77
C LEU A 127 -13.45 -0.78 8.91
N LEU A 128 -12.63 -1.81 8.82
CA LEU A 128 -12.36 -2.74 9.90
C LEU A 128 -11.08 -2.33 10.62
N VAL A 129 -11.09 -2.46 11.94
CA VAL A 129 -9.93 -2.24 12.81
C VAL A 129 -9.72 -3.50 13.63
N ASP A 130 -8.51 -4.04 13.63
CA ASP A 130 -8.14 -5.21 14.44
C ASP A 130 -7.82 -4.83 15.89
N GLU A 131 -7.37 -5.80 16.69
CA GLU A 131 -7.00 -5.57 18.09
C GLU A 131 -5.67 -4.80 18.23
N GLN A 132 -4.81 -4.87 17.21
CA GLN A 132 -3.51 -4.22 17.14
C GLN A 132 -3.62 -2.76 16.64
N GLY A 133 -4.79 -2.36 16.14
CA GLY A 133 -5.06 -1.05 15.59
C GLY A 133 -4.75 -0.93 14.09
N GLU A 134 -4.43 -2.05 13.43
CA GLU A 134 -4.34 -2.09 11.97
C GLU A 134 -5.73 -2.04 11.35
N THR A 135 -5.78 -1.53 10.13
CA THR A 135 -7.02 -1.16 9.47
C THR A 135 -7.13 -1.80 8.10
N LYS A 136 -8.33 -2.22 7.73
CA LYS A 136 -8.64 -2.79 6.43
C LYS A 136 -9.97 -2.22 5.93
N GLU A 137 -9.96 -1.63 4.75
CA GLU A 137 -11.20 -1.18 4.10
C GLU A 137 -11.92 -2.39 3.48
N TYR A 138 -13.25 -2.36 3.54
CA TYR A 138 -14.09 -3.32 2.86
C TYR A 138 -14.41 -2.84 1.44
N ASP A 139 -13.84 -3.54 0.45
CA ASP A 139 -13.99 -3.24 -0.98
C ASP A 139 -15.00 -4.17 -1.69
N GLY A 140 -15.76 -4.97 -0.93
CA GLY A 140 -16.71 -5.92 -1.50
C GLY A 140 -18.05 -5.30 -1.93
N PRO A 141 -19.01 -6.14 -2.35
CA PRO A 141 -20.34 -5.69 -2.74
C PRO A 141 -21.05 -4.94 -1.61
N ARG A 142 -21.54 -3.73 -1.91
CA ARG A 142 -22.30 -2.89 -0.97
C ARG A 142 -23.75 -3.35 -0.80
N THR A 143 -23.93 -4.62 -0.44
CA THR A 143 -25.21 -5.28 -0.15
C THR A 143 -25.11 -6.03 1.17
N SER A 144 -26.25 -6.30 1.80
CA SER A 144 -26.31 -7.05 3.06
C SER A 144 -25.68 -8.44 2.91
N ASP A 145 -25.94 -9.13 1.80
CA ASP A 145 -25.34 -10.43 1.48
C ASP A 145 -23.82 -10.33 1.27
N GLY A 146 -23.34 -9.26 0.63
CA GLY A 146 -21.91 -9.02 0.42
C GLY A 146 -21.16 -8.84 1.74
N LEU A 147 -21.78 -8.12 2.69
CA LEU A 147 -21.25 -7.95 4.04
C LEU A 147 -21.29 -9.27 4.81
N ASN A 148 -22.42 -9.99 4.79
CA ASN A 148 -22.54 -11.29 5.45
C ASN A 148 -21.47 -12.27 4.97
N ASN A 149 -21.31 -12.44 3.66
CA ASN A 149 -20.30 -13.34 3.08
C ASN A 149 -18.88 -12.95 3.48
N PHE A 150 -18.58 -11.64 3.52
CA PHE A 150 -17.29 -11.16 3.97
C PHE A 150 -17.05 -11.49 5.45
N PHE A 151 -17.99 -11.21 6.34
CA PHE A 151 -17.85 -11.49 7.76
C PHE A 151 -17.79 -13.00 8.07
N LEU A 152 -18.50 -13.83 7.30
CA LEU A 152 -18.35 -15.29 7.36
C LEU A 152 -16.94 -15.75 7.00
N SER A 153 -16.28 -15.09 6.04
CA SER A 153 -14.90 -15.41 5.66
C SER A 153 -13.86 -15.01 6.72
N LEU A 154 -14.20 -14.14 7.66
CA LEU A 154 -13.31 -13.71 8.74
C LEU A 154 -13.34 -14.65 9.95
N GLY A 155 -14.39 -15.47 10.08
CA GLY A 155 -14.63 -16.32 11.24
C GLY A 155 -14.17 -17.78 11.09
N ASN A 156 -13.42 -18.11 10.04
CA ASN A 156 -12.87 -19.44 9.79
C ASN A 156 -11.36 -19.48 10.03
#